data_AF-A0A5N9B9Z8-F1
#
_entry.id   AF-A0A5N9B9Z8-F1
#
_cell.length_a   1.000
_cell.length_b   1.000
_cell.length_c   1.000
_cell.angle_alpha   90.00
_cell.angle_beta   90.00
_cell.angle_gamma   90.00
#
_symmetry.space_group_name_H-M   'P 1'
#
loop_
_entity.id
_entity.type
_entity.pdbx_description
1 polymer ?
#
loop_
_entity_poly.entity_id
_entity_poly.type
_entity_poly.pdbx_seq_one_letter_code
_entity_poly.pdbx_strand_id
1 'polypeptide(L)'
;MVKLDANLSMMFNEVPFEDRFYSAAKMGFRGVEYLFPYDYKKDDLKMLLKENKLTQVLHNLPAGDWDSGDRGIACDPSRVEEFKKGVELAADYASDLSCPQVNCLTGIKPPSITDEEARETLVSNLKYAAPVLKKAGVKLIIESINTKDIPGFFLNNTNQAVSIIKDVNSDNLMLQHD
;
A
#
# COMPACT_ATOMS: atom_id res chain seq x y z
N MET A 1 -11.83 6.05 -22.48
CA MET A 1 -11.94 4.65 -22.05
C MET A 1 -11.20 4.53 -20.73
N VAL A 2 -11.75 3.79 -19.76
CA VAL A 2 -11.10 3.55 -18.46
C VAL A 2 -9.81 2.76 -18.69
N LYS A 3 -8.73 3.12 -18.00
CA LYS A 3 -7.51 2.32 -17.96
C LYS A 3 -7.70 1.28 -16.86
N LEU A 4 -7.52 0.01 -17.20
CA LEU A 4 -7.59 -1.09 -16.25
C LEU A 4 -6.18 -1.60 -16.00
N ASP A 5 -5.90 -1.88 -14.74
CA ASP A 5 -4.62 -2.38 -14.26
C ASP A 5 -4.85 -3.75 -13.60
N ALA A 6 -3.93 -4.70 -13.82
CA ALA A 6 -4.08 -6.04 -13.26
C ALA A 6 -3.46 -6.12 -11.86
N ASN A 7 -4.21 -6.58 -10.88
CA ASN A 7 -3.68 -6.87 -9.56
C ASN A 7 -3.05 -8.27 -9.53
N LEU A 8 -1.72 -8.35 -9.58
CA LEU A 8 -0.97 -9.61 -9.68
C LEU A 8 -0.94 -10.41 -8.36
N SER A 9 -1.41 -9.84 -7.26
CA SER A 9 -1.63 -10.61 -6.02
C SER A 9 -2.94 -11.42 -6.10
N MET A 10 -3.93 -10.92 -6.85
CA MET A 10 -5.25 -11.54 -6.95
C MET A 10 -5.48 -12.28 -8.28
N MET A 11 -4.80 -11.86 -9.34
CA MET A 11 -4.93 -12.42 -10.69
C MET A 11 -3.68 -13.20 -11.09
N PHE A 12 -3.85 -14.15 -12.00
CA PHE A 12 -2.76 -14.98 -12.56
C PHE A 12 -2.05 -15.84 -11.50
N ASN A 13 -2.78 -16.25 -10.46
CA ASN A 13 -2.26 -17.10 -9.38
C ASN A 13 -2.00 -18.54 -9.82
N GLU A 14 -2.32 -18.90 -11.07
CA GLU A 14 -1.99 -20.18 -11.69
C GLU A 14 -0.49 -20.32 -12.00
N VAL A 15 0.29 -19.22 -11.93
CA VAL A 15 1.73 -19.19 -12.18
C VAL A 15 2.50 -18.46 -11.06
N PRO A 16 3.83 -18.70 -10.93
CA PRO A 16 4.70 -17.93 -10.04
C PRO A 16 4.62 -16.42 -10.30
N PHE A 17 4.92 -15.60 -9.29
CA PHE A 17 4.71 -14.16 -9.31
C PHE A 17 5.36 -13.46 -10.51
N GLU A 18 6.58 -13.83 -10.85
CA GLU A 18 7.37 -13.27 -11.94
C GLU A 18 6.69 -13.50 -13.30
N ASP A 19 6.06 -14.67 -13.49
CA ASP A 19 5.36 -15.03 -14.73
C ASP A 19 4.02 -14.30 -14.90
N ARG A 20 3.50 -13.67 -13.83
CA ARG A 20 2.23 -12.92 -13.86
C ARG A 20 2.32 -11.64 -14.67
N PHE A 21 3.50 -11.02 -14.73
CA PHE A 21 3.75 -9.82 -15.54
C PHE A 21 3.52 -10.12 -17.03
N TYR A 22 4.05 -11.23 -17.52
CA TYR A 22 3.82 -11.68 -18.89
C TYR A 22 2.34 -12.02 -19.14
N SER A 23 1.70 -12.70 -18.18
CA SER A 23 0.28 -13.07 -18.27
C SER A 23 -0.61 -11.83 -18.37
N ALA A 24 -0.36 -10.81 -17.55
CA ALA A 24 -1.08 -9.53 -17.60
C ALA A 24 -0.88 -8.81 -18.94
N ALA A 25 0.37 -8.67 -19.40
CA ALA A 25 0.66 -8.00 -20.67
C ALA A 25 0.02 -8.71 -21.88
N LYS A 26 0.00 -10.06 -21.87
CA LYS A 26 -0.65 -10.89 -22.89
C LYS A 26 -2.16 -10.69 -22.94
N MET A 27 -2.79 -10.43 -21.80
CA MET A 27 -4.23 -10.09 -21.71
C MET A 27 -4.52 -8.62 -22.06
N GLY A 28 -3.51 -7.83 -22.42
CA GLY A 28 -3.67 -6.47 -22.90
C GLY A 28 -3.54 -5.39 -21.83
N PHE A 29 -3.28 -5.76 -20.56
CA PHE A 29 -3.00 -4.79 -19.50
C PHE A 29 -1.74 -3.99 -19.80
N ARG A 30 -1.70 -2.75 -19.32
CA ARG A 30 -0.56 -1.83 -19.47
C ARG A 30 -0.08 -1.27 -18.13
N GLY A 31 -0.89 -1.37 -17.09
CA GLY A 31 -0.46 -1.22 -15.71
C GLY A 31 -0.72 -2.47 -14.91
N VAL A 32 0.08 -2.63 -13.87
CA VAL A 32 -0.05 -3.69 -12.87
C VAL A 32 0.10 -3.11 -11.48
N GLU A 33 -0.54 -3.77 -10.54
CA GLU A 33 -0.38 -3.54 -9.11
C GLU A 33 -0.24 -4.88 -8.39
N TYR A 34 0.24 -4.84 -7.15
CA TYR A 34 0.31 -6.00 -6.26
C TYR A 34 0.57 -5.50 -4.85
N LEU A 35 0.31 -6.33 -3.84
CA LEU A 35 0.39 -5.91 -2.45
C LEU A 35 1.83 -5.55 -2.04
N PHE A 36 2.77 -6.49 -2.13
CA PHE A 36 4.10 -6.31 -1.52
C PHE A 36 5.24 -6.74 -2.46
N PRO A 37 6.16 -5.84 -2.85
CA PRO A 37 7.34 -6.19 -3.65
C PRO A 37 8.54 -6.68 -2.84
N TYR A 38 8.50 -6.64 -1.51
CA TYR A 38 9.70 -6.59 -0.66
C TYR A 38 10.54 -7.88 -0.62
N ASP A 39 9.98 -9.02 -1.03
CA ASP A 39 10.71 -10.27 -1.17
C ASP A 39 11.50 -10.36 -2.48
N TYR A 40 11.31 -9.41 -3.40
CA TYR A 40 11.95 -9.38 -4.71
C TYR A 40 12.94 -8.23 -4.80
N LYS A 41 14.02 -8.44 -5.55
CA LYS A 41 14.97 -7.36 -5.84
C LYS A 41 14.34 -6.36 -6.80
N LYS A 42 14.56 -5.06 -6.55
CA LYS A 42 14.02 -3.99 -7.40
C LYS A 42 14.45 -4.13 -8.86
N ASP A 43 15.69 -4.52 -9.14
CA ASP A 43 16.20 -4.71 -10.50
C ASP A 43 15.46 -5.82 -11.26
N ASP A 44 15.10 -6.92 -10.59
CA ASP A 44 14.35 -8.01 -11.19
C ASP A 44 12.93 -7.54 -11.56
N LEU A 45 12.27 -6.81 -10.66
CA LEU A 45 10.96 -6.21 -10.90
C LEU A 45 10.99 -5.19 -12.06
N LYS A 46 12.03 -4.35 -12.13
CA LYS A 46 12.23 -3.39 -13.23
C LYS A 46 12.39 -4.09 -14.57
N MET A 47 13.13 -5.20 -14.59
CA MET A 47 13.31 -6.00 -15.78
C MET A 47 11.97 -6.59 -16.23
N LEU A 48 11.20 -7.19 -15.31
CA LEU A 48 9.87 -7.74 -15.59
C LEU A 48 8.90 -6.68 -16.14
N LEU A 49 8.86 -5.50 -15.52
CA LEU A 49 8.03 -4.38 -16.00
C LEU A 49 8.44 -3.93 -17.40
N LYS A 50 9.75 -3.76 -17.63
CA LYS A 50 10.31 -3.30 -18.91
C LYS A 50 10.06 -4.29 -20.05
N GLU A 51 10.36 -5.56 -19.84
CA GLU A 51 10.21 -6.62 -20.84
C GLU A 51 8.75 -6.79 -21.28
N ASN A 52 7.83 -6.64 -20.33
CA ASN A 52 6.39 -6.77 -20.57
C ASN A 52 5.69 -5.46 -20.93
N LYS A 53 6.43 -4.33 -20.98
CA LYS A 53 5.91 -2.98 -21.26
C LYS A 53 4.76 -2.59 -20.32
N LEU A 54 4.94 -2.89 -19.04
CA LEU A 54 3.99 -2.62 -17.97
C LEU A 54 4.46 -1.43 -17.12
N THR A 55 3.48 -0.70 -16.60
CA THR A 55 3.69 0.36 -15.60
C THR A 55 3.36 -0.19 -14.22
N GLN A 56 4.20 0.05 -13.22
CA GLN A 56 3.80 -0.17 -11.83
C GLN A 56 2.83 0.93 -11.42
N VAL A 57 1.60 0.58 -11.06
CA VAL A 57 0.53 1.55 -10.75
C VAL A 57 0.36 1.76 -9.25
N LEU A 58 0.49 0.69 -8.46
CA LEU A 58 0.32 0.74 -7.01
C LEU A 58 1.07 -0.43 -6.36
N HIS A 59 1.60 -0.22 -5.16
CA HIS A 59 1.87 -1.28 -4.20
C HIS A 59 1.62 -0.75 -2.77
N ASN A 60 1.66 -1.62 -1.77
CA ASN A 60 1.45 -1.23 -0.38
C ASN A 60 2.78 -0.96 0.34
N LEU A 61 2.73 -0.22 1.45
CA LEU A 61 3.76 -0.20 2.49
C LEU A 61 3.95 -1.62 3.08
N PRO A 62 5.10 -1.93 3.72
CA PRO A 62 5.24 -3.13 4.52
C PRO A 62 4.14 -3.19 5.58
N ALA A 63 3.50 -4.36 5.71
CA ALA A 63 2.27 -4.52 6.47
C ALA A 63 2.44 -5.29 7.79
N GLY A 64 3.67 -5.45 8.28
CA GLY A 64 4.00 -6.33 9.40
C GLY A 64 4.15 -7.79 8.96
N ASP A 65 3.93 -8.71 9.89
CA ASP A 65 3.95 -10.15 9.63
C ASP A 65 2.56 -10.61 9.13
N TRP A 66 2.42 -10.64 7.81
CA TRP A 66 1.16 -10.99 7.15
C TRP A 66 0.69 -12.41 7.51
N ASP A 67 1.62 -13.36 7.66
CA ASP A 67 1.31 -14.75 7.95
C ASP A 67 0.91 -14.95 9.42
N SER A 68 1.47 -14.15 10.33
CA SER A 68 1.05 -14.10 11.73
C SER A 68 -0.24 -13.29 11.98
N GLY A 69 -0.82 -12.71 10.93
CA GLY A 69 -2.14 -12.06 10.98
C GLY A 69 -2.12 -10.54 10.93
N ASP A 70 -0.95 -9.89 10.80
CA ASP A 70 -0.90 -8.44 10.59
C ASP A 70 -1.55 -8.10 9.24
N ARG A 71 -2.25 -6.96 9.20
CA ARG A 71 -2.92 -6.45 8.00
C ARG A 71 -2.55 -4.99 7.79
N GLY A 72 -1.31 -4.63 8.09
CA GLY A 72 -0.87 -3.25 8.31
C GLY A 72 -0.62 -2.99 9.79
N ILE A 73 0.26 -2.03 10.06
CA ILE A 73 0.73 -1.68 11.42
C ILE A 73 0.61 -0.18 11.72
N ALA A 74 0.00 0.60 10.83
CA ALA A 74 0.04 2.06 10.91
C ALA A 74 -0.77 2.64 12.08
N CYS A 75 -1.75 1.90 12.61
CA CYS A 75 -2.52 2.29 13.79
C CYS A 75 -1.98 1.71 15.12
N ASP A 76 -0.86 0.97 15.11
CA ASP A 76 -0.28 0.37 16.31
C ASP A 76 0.84 1.26 16.92
N PRO A 77 0.65 1.82 18.13
CA PRO A 77 1.61 2.71 18.76
C PRO A 77 2.92 2.00 19.14
N SER A 78 2.91 0.68 19.30
CA SER A 78 4.11 -0.10 19.63
C SER A 78 5.02 -0.33 18.40
N ARG A 79 4.51 -0.09 17.18
CA ARG A 79 5.20 -0.41 15.91
C ARG A 79 5.58 0.83 15.10
N VAL A 80 5.52 2.04 15.69
CA VAL A 80 5.80 3.32 15.01
C VAL A 80 7.17 3.34 14.29
N GLU A 81 8.22 2.86 14.94
CA GLU A 81 9.57 2.87 14.32
C GLU A 81 9.72 1.84 13.20
N GLU A 82 8.98 0.73 13.27
CA GLU A 82 8.90 -0.22 12.16
C GLU A 82 8.14 0.38 10.98
N PHE A 83 7.01 1.04 11.26
CA PHE A 83 6.23 1.74 10.24
C PHE A 83 7.10 2.79 9.50
N LYS A 84 7.83 3.64 10.23
CA LYS A 84 8.71 4.65 9.60
C LYS A 84 9.77 4.04 8.70
N LYS A 85 10.42 2.95 9.13
CA LYS A 85 11.38 2.21 8.28
C LYS A 85 10.70 1.65 7.04
N GLY A 86 9.49 1.12 7.19
CA GLY A 86 8.70 0.62 6.07
C GLY A 86 8.32 1.71 5.06
N VAL A 87 8.04 2.93 5.51
CA VAL A 87 7.82 4.09 4.63
C VAL A 87 9.05 4.40 3.79
N GLU A 88 10.24 4.45 4.40
CA GLU A 88 11.49 4.71 3.66
C GLU A 88 11.77 3.61 2.64
N LEU A 89 11.58 2.34 3.02
CA LEU A 89 11.73 1.19 2.12
C LEU A 89 10.76 1.27 0.93
N ALA A 90 9.48 1.56 1.20
CA ALA A 90 8.47 1.68 0.16
C ALA A 90 8.75 2.87 -0.77
N ALA A 91 9.25 3.99 -0.25
CA ALA A 91 9.65 5.14 -1.05
C ALA A 91 10.82 4.79 -2.01
N ASP A 92 11.80 4.02 -1.52
CA ASP A 92 12.92 3.53 -2.31
C ASP A 92 12.48 2.54 -3.42
N TYR A 93 11.58 1.60 -3.11
CA TYR A 93 10.98 0.71 -4.11
C TYR A 93 10.14 1.47 -5.14
N ALA A 94 9.23 2.35 -4.68
CA ALA A 94 8.35 3.09 -5.56
C ALA A 94 9.12 3.99 -6.52
N SER A 95 10.16 4.68 -6.03
CA SER A 95 11.05 5.49 -6.87
C SER A 95 11.74 4.65 -7.95
N ASP A 96 12.34 3.52 -7.57
CA ASP A 96 13.09 2.67 -8.50
C ASP A 96 12.19 2.00 -9.55
N LEU A 97 10.96 1.66 -9.17
CA LEU A 97 9.92 1.10 -10.05
C LEU A 97 9.15 2.16 -10.84
N SER A 98 9.41 3.45 -10.62
CA SER A 98 8.61 4.57 -11.15
C SER A 98 7.11 4.42 -10.83
N CYS A 99 6.80 3.86 -9.65
CA CYS A 99 5.44 3.71 -9.15
C CYS A 99 4.91 5.06 -8.64
N PRO A 100 3.77 5.55 -9.13
CA PRO A 100 3.30 6.90 -8.81
C PRO A 100 2.66 7.02 -7.41
N GLN A 101 2.32 5.90 -6.77
CA GLN A 101 1.54 5.89 -5.54
C GLN A 101 1.75 4.61 -4.73
N VAL A 102 1.63 4.73 -3.41
CA VAL A 102 1.75 3.62 -2.46
C VAL A 102 0.63 3.70 -1.45
N ASN A 103 -0.01 2.56 -1.18
CA ASN A 103 -1.09 2.44 -0.22
C ASN A 103 -0.57 2.06 1.19
N CYS A 104 -1.14 2.68 2.21
CA CYS A 104 -0.90 2.40 3.61
C CYS A 104 -2.09 1.65 4.20
N LEU A 105 -1.94 0.33 4.33
CA LEU A 105 -2.85 -0.48 5.13
C LEU A 105 -2.80 -0.03 6.59
N THR A 106 -3.93 0.40 7.14
CA THR A 106 -3.96 0.98 8.49
C THR A 106 -3.72 -0.05 9.57
N GLY A 107 -4.08 -1.31 9.32
CA GLY A 107 -3.97 -2.40 10.28
C GLY A 107 -5.25 -2.70 11.04
N ILE A 108 -5.16 -3.76 11.84
CA ILE A 108 -6.14 -4.12 12.86
C ILE A 108 -5.65 -3.53 14.18
N LYS A 109 -6.52 -2.78 14.86
CA LYS A 109 -6.18 -2.16 16.13
C LYS A 109 -5.85 -3.23 17.19
N PRO A 110 -4.74 -3.14 17.92
CA PRO A 110 -4.49 -3.99 19.07
C PRO A 110 -5.62 -3.90 20.11
N PRO A 111 -6.01 -5.01 20.77
CA PRO A 111 -7.09 -4.99 21.75
C PRO A 111 -6.74 -4.21 23.03
N SER A 112 -5.44 -3.95 23.27
CA SER A 112 -4.94 -3.24 24.44
C SER A 112 -5.04 -1.72 24.36
N ILE A 113 -5.44 -1.15 23.23
CA ILE A 113 -5.51 0.31 23.02
C ILE A 113 -6.92 0.79 22.65
N THR A 114 -7.19 2.06 22.93
CA THR A 114 -8.46 2.71 22.56
C THR A 114 -8.50 3.06 21.08
N ASP A 115 -9.69 3.33 20.55
CA ASP A 115 -9.84 3.80 19.16
C ASP A 115 -9.21 5.18 18.97
N GLU A 116 -9.21 6.01 20.01
CA GLU A 116 -8.55 7.30 20.05
C GLU A 116 -7.03 7.15 19.92
N GLU A 117 -6.40 6.27 20.71
CA GLU A 117 -4.95 6.00 20.65
C GLU A 117 -4.54 5.48 19.26
N ALA A 118 -5.35 4.58 18.69
CA ALA A 118 -5.13 4.05 17.35
C ALA A 118 -5.25 5.12 16.27
N ARG A 119 -6.24 6.01 16.39
CA ARG A 119 -6.43 7.14 15.47
C ARG A 119 -5.27 8.13 15.57
N GLU A 120 -4.88 8.52 16.79
CA GLU A 120 -3.77 9.46 17.02
C GLU A 120 -2.48 8.91 16.43
N THR A 121 -2.21 7.61 16.65
CA THR A 121 -1.07 6.91 16.07
C THR A 121 -1.12 6.93 14.55
N LEU A 122 -2.26 6.54 13.96
CA LEU A 122 -2.44 6.53 12.51
C LEU A 122 -2.22 7.91 11.90
N VAL A 123 -2.83 8.96 12.46
CA VAL A 123 -2.68 10.33 11.98
C VAL A 123 -1.23 10.79 12.07
N SER A 124 -0.55 10.51 13.18
CA SER A 124 0.88 10.82 13.37
C SER A 124 1.77 10.11 12.34
N ASN A 125 1.53 8.82 12.12
CA ASN A 125 2.24 8.00 11.14
C ASN A 125 2.00 8.48 9.71
N LEU A 126 0.77 8.83 9.33
CA LEU A 126 0.47 9.37 8.01
C LEU A 126 1.07 10.78 7.80
N LYS A 127 1.12 11.61 8.85
CA LYS A 127 1.85 12.90 8.84
C LYS A 127 3.34 12.73 8.62
N TYR A 128 3.93 11.65 9.12
CA TYR A 128 5.31 11.27 8.81
C TYR A 128 5.45 10.78 7.37
N ALA A 129 4.58 9.86 6.93
CA ALA A 129 4.73 9.16 5.66
C ALA A 129 4.52 10.07 4.45
N ALA A 130 3.55 10.98 4.52
CA ALA A 130 3.18 11.83 3.39
C ALA A 130 4.34 12.68 2.83
N PRO A 131 5.11 13.45 3.64
CA PRO A 131 6.25 14.21 3.11
C PRO A 131 7.41 13.34 2.62
N VAL A 132 7.64 12.17 3.24
CA VAL A 132 8.68 11.22 2.79
C VAL A 132 8.38 10.72 1.38
N LEU A 133 7.17 10.20 1.17
CA LEU A 133 6.73 9.73 -0.15
C LEU A 133 6.66 10.88 -1.16
N LYS A 134 6.22 12.07 -0.75
CA LYS A 134 6.21 13.26 -1.61
C LYS A 134 7.60 13.61 -2.13
N LYS A 135 8.62 13.54 -1.27
CA LYS A 135 10.02 13.78 -1.65
C LYS A 135 10.53 12.76 -2.67
N ALA A 136 10.02 11.53 -2.62
CA ALA A 136 10.28 10.49 -3.62
C ALA A 136 9.45 10.64 -4.91
N GLY A 137 8.55 11.63 -4.99
CA GLY A 137 7.63 11.81 -6.12
C GLY A 137 6.44 10.85 -6.13
N VAL A 138 6.13 10.25 -4.98
CA VAL A 138 5.13 9.19 -4.80
C VAL A 138 3.98 9.70 -3.95
N LYS A 139 2.75 9.42 -4.36
CA LYS A 139 1.55 9.74 -3.56
C LYS A 139 1.35 8.72 -2.45
N LEU A 140 1.03 9.18 -1.25
CA LEU A 140 0.52 8.32 -0.20
C LEU A 140 -0.99 8.14 -0.37
N ILE A 141 -1.45 6.91 -0.25
CA ILE A 141 -2.86 6.58 -0.29
C ILE A 141 -3.24 5.77 0.95
N ILE A 142 -4.47 5.92 1.42
CA ILE A 142 -5.11 5.02 2.38
C ILE A 142 -6.38 4.44 1.76
N GLU A 143 -6.73 3.23 2.15
CA GLU A 143 -7.95 2.57 1.70
C GLU A 143 -8.81 2.14 2.90
N SER A 144 -10.12 2.11 2.69
CA SER A 144 -11.05 1.53 3.67
C SER A 144 -11.33 0.09 3.31
N ILE A 145 -11.13 -0.85 4.24
CA ILE A 145 -11.43 -2.26 4.01
C ILE A 145 -12.64 -2.69 4.84
N ASN A 146 -13.53 -3.46 4.22
CA ASN A 146 -14.71 -3.95 4.90
C ASN A 146 -14.36 -4.96 6.02
N THR A 147 -15.19 -4.99 7.06
CA THR A 147 -14.97 -5.85 8.23
C THR A 147 -15.43 -7.30 8.03
N LYS A 148 -15.80 -7.71 6.80
CA LYS A 148 -16.13 -9.10 6.48
C LYS A 148 -14.88 -9.83 6.00
N ASP A 149 -14.15 -9.24 5.06
CA ASP A 149 -12.93 -9.81 4.50
C ASP A 149 -11.75 -9.65 5.47
N ILE A 150 -11.67 -8.49 6.16
CA ILE A 150 -10.70 -8.26 7.24
C ILE A 150 -11.43 -7.83 8.51
N PRO A 151 -11.89 -8.78 9.35
CA PRO A 151 -12.51 -8.47 10.62
C PRO A 151 -11.60 -7.60 11.51
N GLY A 152 -12.15 -6.52 12.04
CA GLY A 152 -11.41 -5.60 12.93
C GLY A 152 -10.48 -4.62 12.24
N PHE A 153 -10.47 -4.55 10.89
CA PHE A 153 -9.67 -3.53 10.19
C PHE A 153 -10.10 -2.12 10.63
N PHE A 154 -9.11 -1.31 11.03
CA PHE A 154 -9.36 -0.07 11.76
C PHE A 154 -10.05 0.98 10.88
N LEU A 155 -9.58 1.15 9.64
CA LEU A 155 -10.16 2.07 8.67
C LEU A 155 -11.15 1.35 7.76
N ASN A 156 -12.45 1.42 8.05
CA ASN A 156 -13.43 0.54 7.40
C ASN A 156 -14.58 1.25 6.69
N ASN A 157 -14.54 2.58 6.58
CA ASN A 157 -15.51 3.33 5.80
C ASN A 157 -14.97 4.68 5.29
N THR A 158 -15.58 5.17 4.20
CA THR A 158 -15.18 6.40 3.52
C THR A 158 -15.24 7.64 4.41
N ASN A 159 -16.24 7.78 5.28
CA ASN A 159 -16.36 8.94 6.17
C ASN A 159 -15.18 9.02 7.16
N GLN A 160 -14.78 7.87 7.70
CA GLN A 160 -13.61 7.75 8.56
C GLN A 160 -12.34 8.12 7.79
N ALA A 161 -12.17 7.65 6.55
CA ALA A 161 -11.00 7.97 5.73
C ALA A 161 -10.89 9.47 5.42
N VAL A 162 -11.99 10.09 4.99
CA VAL A 162 -12.06 11.54 4.75
C VAL A 162 -11.72 12.33 6.01
N SER A 163 -12.22 11.90 7.16
CA SER A 163 -11.92 12.50 8.46
C SER A 163 -10.42 12.39 8.82
N ILE A 164 -9.80 11.23 8.61
CA ILE A 164 -8.35 11.04 8.83
C ILE A 164 -7.53 11.90 7.88
N ILE A 165 -7.87 11.95 6.58
CA ILE A 165 -7.18 12.77 5.57
C ILE A 165 -7.18 14.24 6.01
N LYS A 166 -8.33 14.73 6.50
CA LYS A 166 -8.46 16.09 7.03
C LYS A 166 -7.55 16.34 8.24
N ASP A 167 -7.47 15.39 9.17
CA ASP A 167 -6.63 15.51 10.38
C ASP A 167 -5.13 15.44 10.09
N VAL A 168 -4.75 14.66 9.07
CA VAL A 168 -3.38 14.61 8.53
C VAL A 168 -3.02 15.94 7.87
N ASN A 169 -3.96 16.57 7.18
CA ASN A 169 -3.81 17.88 6.54
C ASN A 169 -2.58 17.96 5.62
N SER A 170 -2.44 16.95 4.74
CA SER A 170 -1.35 16.86 3.76
C SER A 170 -1.91 16.96 2.34
N ASP A 171 -1.17 17.60 1.45
CA ASP A 171 -1.47 17.67 0.01
C ASP A 171 -0.99 16.42 -0.76
N ASN A 172 -0.34 15.47 -0.08
CA ASN A 172 0.17 14.23 -0.67
C ASN A 172 -0.48 12.97 -0.07
N LEU A 173 -1.66 13.09 0.55
CA LEU A 173 -2.43 11.95 1.05
C LEU A 173 -3.81 11.92 0.37
N MET A 174 -4.12 10.79 -0.28
CA MET A 174 -5.40 10.58 -0.98
C MET A 174 -6.13 9.32 -0.48
N LEU A 175 -7.38 9.18 -0.88
CA LEU A 175 -8.19 7.98 -0.64
C LEU A 175 -8.14 7.06 -1.88
N GLN A 176 -7.87 5.78 -1.68
CA GLN A 176 -8.20 4.72 -2.64
C GLN A 176 -9.67 4.38 -2.48
N HIS A 177 -10.41 4.44 -3.58
CA HIS A 177 -11.81 4.03 -3.58
C HIS A 177 -11.90 2.67 -4.29
N ASP A 178 -11.84 1.61 -3.48
CA ASP A 178 -12.12 0.24 -3.90
C ASP A 178 -13.65 0.00 -3.89
#